data_AF-A0A060W8W5-F1
#
_entry.id   AF-A0A060W8W5-F1
#
_cell.length_a   1.000
_cell.length_b   1.000
_cell.length_c   1.000
_cell.angle_alpha   90.00
_cell.angle_beta   90.00
_cell.angle_gamma   90.00
#
_symmetry.space_group_name_H-M   'P 1'
#
loop_
_entity.id
_entity.type
_entity.pdbx_description
1 polymer ?
#
loop_
_entity_poly.entity_id
_entity_poly.type
_entity_poly.pdbx_seq_one_letter_code
_entity_poly.pdbx_strand_id
1 'polypeptide(L)'
;MFIFAVIAVQLFKGKFFYCTDSSMDTEKECQGYYIDYARDKKEVKKREWKRHEFHYDNVCWALLTLFTVSTGEGWPQVLQHSVDVTEEDMGPSRGNRMEMSIFYVVYFVVFPFFFVNIFVALIIITFQEQGDKMMEECSLEKNERACIDFTISAKPLTRYMPQNRQTFQYRLWHFVASPSFEYTVMVMIALNTVVLMMKYYSAPAAYDTVLKHLNTAFTVLFSLECILKIMAFGFVNYFRDTWNIFDFITVLGSITEIIVDLQSINTFNMSFLKLFRAARLIKLLRQGYTIRILLWTFVQSFKALPYVCLLIAMLFFIYAIIGMQVFGNIKLNDENHINQHNNFKTFSGALMLLFRSATGESWQEIMLSCLGGQECEPDSSMAPMTMSPDHEGGCGTDFAYCYFVSFIFFSSFLMLNLFVAVIMDNFEYLTRDSSILGPHHLDEFVRVWGEYDRAACGRIHYTAMYEMLTHMSPPLGLGKKCPRGMAYKVWNKHLLYFIQLNLA
;
A
#
# COMPACT_ATOMS: atom_id res chain seq x y z
N MET A 1 10.02 26.84 11.94
CA MET A 1 11.33 26.17 11.77
C MET A 1 12.51 27.12 12.02
N PHE A 2 12.63 28.23 11.26
CA PHE A 2 13.72 29.21 11.43
C PHE A 2 13.93 29.70 12.88
N ILE A 3 12.86 30.04 13.60
CA ILE A 3 12.94 30.47 15.01
C ILE A 3 13.61 29.38 15.88
N PHE A 4 13.22 28.12 15.71
CA PHE A 4 13.84 27.00 16.44
C PHE A 4 15.29 26.79 16.04
N ALA A 5 15.66 27.02 14.78
CA ALA A 5 17.06 26.94 14.34
C ALA A 5 17.93 28.01 15.03
N VAL A 6 17.45 29.25 15.12
CA VAL A 6 18.15 30.32 15.85
C VAL A 6 18.30 29.98 17.33
N ILE A 7 17.25 29.47 17.98
CA ILE A 7 17.30 29.02 19.37
C ILE A 7 18.32 27.87 19.53
N ALA A 8 18.29 26.88 18.65
CA ALA A 8 19.20 25.74 18.71
C ALA A 8 20.68 26.16 18.57
N VAL A 9 20.98 27.12 17.68
CA VAL A 9 22.33 27.69 17.56
C VAL A 9 22.77 28.33 18.88
N GLN A 10 21.88 29.08 19.56
CA GLN A 10 22.23 29.68 20.85
C GLN A 10 22.46 28.64 21.96
N LEU A 11 21.80 27.49 21.90
CA LEU A 11 21.93 26.43 22.91
C LEU A 11 23.15 25.54 22.68
N PHE A 12 23.45 25.19 21.43
CA PHE A 12 24.30 24.06 21.06
C PHE A 12 25.52 24.39 20.20
N LYS A 13 25.69 25.64 19.77
CA LYS A 13 26.84 26.05 18.94
C LYS A 13 28.17 25.65 19.59
N GLY A 14 29.04 24.98 18.84
CA GLY A 14 30.38 24.62 19.29
C GLY A 14 30.44 23.45 20.28
N LYS A 15 29.33 22.75 20.52
CA LYS A 15 29.24 21.69 21.54
C LYS A 15 29.07 20.27 20.99
N PHE A 16 29.04 20.14 19.66
CA PHE A 16 28.79 18.87 18.95
C PHE A 16 30.09 18.19 18.49
N PHE A 17 31.19 18.48 19.17
CA PHE A 17 32.49 17.87 18.92
C PHE A 17 32.72 16.69 19.86
N TYR A 18 33.44 15.68 19.40
CA TYR A 18 33.80 14.49 20.16
C TYR A 18 35.15 13.95 19.70
N CYS A 19 35.87 13.30 20.61
CA CYS A 19 37.04 12.52 20.25
C CYS A 19 36.63 11.11 19.80
N THR A 20 37.37 10.50 18.86
CA THR A 20 37.07 9.13 18.40
C THR A 20 37.07 8.09 19.52
N ASP A 21 37.74 8.32 20.63
CA ASP A 21 37.58 7.57 21.88
C ASP A 21 36.94 8.43 22.99
N SER A 22 36.07 7.82 23.79
CA SER A 22 35.36 8.49 24.89
C SER A 22 36.23 8.77 26.12
N SER A 23 37.55 8.71 25.99
CA SER A 23 38.50 8.88 27.12
C SER A 23 39.11 10.28 27.18
N MET A 24 38.93 11.09 26.12
CA MET A 24 39.52 12.42 26.01
C MET A 24 38.42 13.45 25.74
N ASP A 25 38.40 14.53 26.52
CA ASP A 25 37.33 15.52 26.50
C ASP A 25 37.71 16.80 25.75
N THR A 26 38.98 16.97 25.35
CA THR A 26 39.45 18.18 24.66
C THR A 26 40.21 17.85 23.38
N GLU A 27 40.17 18.77 22.39
CA GLU A 27 40.92 18.63 21.12
C GLU A 27 42.43 18.43 21.34
N LYS A 28 43.01 19.10 22.34
CA LYS A 28 44.44 18.99 22.67
C LYS A 28 44.82 17.61 23.19
N GLU A 29 43.92 16.97 23.93
CA GLU A 29 44.12 15.62 24.49
C GLU A 29 43.77 14.53 23.48
N CYS A 30 42.91 14.83 22.51
CA CYS A 30 42.50 13.94 21.42
C CYS A 30 43.60 13.76 20.35
N GLN A 31 44.79 13.35 20.79
CA GLN A 31 45.95 13.12 19.94
C GLN A 31 46.56 11.72 20.19
N GLY A 32 47.25 11.20 19.19
CA GLY A 32 47.90 9.89 19.24
C GLY A 32 47.00 8.76 18.75
N TYR A 33 47.07 7.61 19.41
CA TYR A 33 46.40 6.39 19.01
C TYR A 33 45.64 5.77 20.18
N TYR A 34 44.52 5.12 19.89
CA TYR A 34 43.75 4.34 20.84
C TYR A 34 43.53 2.92 20.31
N ILE A 35 43.22 1.99 21.21
CA ILE A 35 42.90 0.61 20.84
C ILE A 35 41.39 0.50 20.76
N ASP A 36 40.88 0.24 19.57
CA ASP A 36 39.47 -0.06 19.35
C ASP A 36 39.23 -1.54 19.70
N TYR A 37 38.27 -1.77 20.60
CA TYR A 37 37.84 -3.10 21.03
C TYR A 37 36.55 -3.56 20.31
N ALA A 38 36.07 -2.80 19.32
CA ALA A 38 34.89 -3.16 18.55
C ALA A 38 35.17 -4.40 17.67
N ARG A 39 34.43 -5.49 17.93
CA ARG A 39 34.36 -6.73 17.12
C ARG A 39 35.65 -7.56 17.06
N ASP A 40 35.90 -8.40 18.08
CA ASP A 40 36.85 -9.54 18.11
C ASP A 40 38.31 -9.32 17.67
N LYS A 41 38.69 -8.14 17.19
CA LYS A 41 40.02 -7.74 16.75
C LYS A 41 40.43 -6.47 17.48
N LYS A 42 41.67 -6.46 17.98
CA LYS A 42 42.29 -5.27 18.57
C LYS A 42 42.95 -4.48 17.46
N GLU A 43 42.33 -3.39 17.06
CA GLU A 43 42.88 -2.51 16.02
C GLU A 43 43.36 -1.21 16.64
N VAL A 44 44.58 -0.80 16.29
CA VAL A 44 45.13 0.49 16.72
C VAL A 44 44.66 1.55 15.72
N LYS A 45 43.81 2.46 16.19
CA LYS A 45 43.26 3.56 15.38
C LYS A 45 43.79 4.90 15.88
N LYS A 46 43.90 5.86 14.97
CA LYS A 46 44.35 7.22 15.30
C LYS A 46 43.21 7.99 15.99
N ARG A 47 43.55 8.78 17.00
CA ARG A 47 42.62 9.74 17.60
C ARG A 47 42.38 10.91 16.68
N GLU A 48 41.12 11.28 16.50
CA GLU A 48 40.71 12.41 15.68
C GLU A 48 39.59 13.15 16.41
N TRP A 49 39.73 14.48 16.50
CA TRP A 49 38.67 15.35 17.00
C TRP A 49 37.67 15.58 15.87
N LYS A 50 36.47 15.01 16.01
CA LYS A 50 35.43 15.02 14.98
C LYS A 50 34.23 15.80 15.45
N ARG A 51 33.46 16.28 14.48
CA ARG A 51 32.15 16.87 14.71
C ARG A 51 31.08 15.87 14.31
N HIS A 52 29.96 15.86 15.01
CA HIS A 52 28.78 15.13 14.54
C HIS A 52 28.28 15.71 13.21
N GLU A 53 27.83 14.84 12.31
CA GLU A 53 27.35 15.19 10.96
C GLU A 53 26.14 16.15 11.01
N PHE A 54 25.24 15.92 11.97
CA PHE A 54 24.13 16.82 12.29
C PHE A 54 24.45 17.65 13.53
N HIS A 55 24.52 18.96 13.36
CA HIS A 55 24.95 19.90 14.40
C HIS A 55 24.28 21.28 14.24
N TYR A 56 24.56 22.19 15.18
CA TYR A 56 23.88 23.49 15.32
C TYR A 56 24.83 24.70 15.33
N ASP A 57 25.99 24.62 14.66
CA ASP A 57 26.99 25.69 14.71
C ASP A 57 26.54 26.98 13.99
N ASN A 58 25.73 26.83 12.95
CA ASN A 58 25.13 27.95 12.24
C ASN A 58 23.68 27.63 11.84
N VAL A 59 22.95 28.67 11.43
CA VAL A 59 21.52 28.55 11.13
C VAL A 59 21.24 27.58 9.98
N CYS A 60 22.12 27.48 8.99
CA CYS A 60 21.94 26.56 7.86
C CYS A 60 22.03 25.09 8.30
N TRP A 61 23.05 24.73 9.08
CA TRP A 61 23.19 23.38 9.65
C TRP A 61 22.08 23.07 10.66
N ALA A 62 21.68 24.06 11.45
CA ALA A 62 20.53 23.93 12.33
C ALA A 62 19.23 23.66 11.58
N LEU A 63 19.01 24.31 10.42
CA LEU A 63 17.86 24.04 9.56
C LEU A 63 17.92 22.64 8.95
N LEU A 64 19.08 22.17 8.49
CA LEU A 64 19.24 20.81 7.99
C LEU A 64 18.94 19.77 9.08
N THR A 65 19.51 19.95 10.28
CA THR A 65 19.31 19.05 11.41
C THR A 65 17.86 19.06 11.89
N LEU A 66 17.20 20.23 11.94
CA LEU A 66 15.77 20.27 12.26
C LEU A 66 14.92 19.67 11.14
N PHE A 67 15.35 19.75 9.88
CA PHE A 67 14.64 19.11 8.77
C PHE A 67 14.66 17.60 8.93
N THR A 68 15.82 17.00 9.19
CA THR A 68 15.93 15.54 9.42
C THR A 68 15.10 15.11 10.63
N VAL A 69 15.19 15.83 11.75
CA VAL A 69 14.37 15.59 12.94
C VAL A 69 12.87 15.70 12.62
N SER A 70 12.46 16.66 11.78
CA SER A 70 11.06 16.83 11.38
C SER A 70 10.52 15.70 10.51
N THR A 71 11.39 14.99 9.78
CA THR A 71 11.01 13.80 9.01
C THR A 71 10.81 12.55 9.88
N GLY A 72 11.15 12.63 11.19
CA GLY A 72 11.06 11.48 12.10
C GLY A 72 12.29 10.57 12.08
N GLU A 73 13.36 10.97 11.39
CA GLU A 73 14.54 10.16 11.15
C GLU A 73 15.78 10.72 11.84
N GLY A 74 16.64 9.84 12.37
CA GLY A 74 17.88 10.23 13.06
C GLY A 74 17.71 11.06 14.34
N TRP A 75 16.48 11.45 14.71
CA TRP A 75 16.21 12.30 15.85
C TRP A 75 16.66 11.72 17.21
N PRO A 76 16.61 10.39 17.48
CA PRO A 76 17.08 9.89 18.77
C PRO A 76 18.59 10.08 18.93
N GLN A 77 19.35 9.96 17.84
CA GLN A 77 20.80 10.18 17.83
C GLN A 77 21.11 11.66 18.09
N VAL A 78 20.44 12.57 17.37
CA VAL A 78 20.62 14.02 17.55
C VAL A 78 20.19 14.46 18.97
N LEU A 79 19.09 13.93 19.49
CA LEU A 79 18.65 14.17 20.86
C LEU A 79 19.70 13.68 21.87
N GLN A 80 20.21 12.46 21.70
CA GLN A 80 21.23 11.92 22.59
C GLN A 80 22.48 12.79 22.59
N HIS A 81 23.00 13.14 21.40
CA HIS A 81 24.15 14.05 21.29
C HIS A 81 23.88 15.38 21.99
N SER A 82 22.66 15.91 21.91
CA SER A 82 22.27 17.17 22.57
C SER A 82 22.18 17.10 24.09
N VAL A 83 21.80 15.94 24.63
CA VAL A 83 21.73 15.70 26.08
C VAL A 83 23.14 15.49 26.67
N ASP A 84 24.03 14.92 25.86
CA ASP A 84 25.41 14.63 26.26
C ASP A 84 26.33 15.87 26.13
N VAL A 85 25.82 16.98 25.58
CA VAL A 85 26.55 18.26 25.45
C VAL A 85 27.07 18.78 26.80
N THR A 86 28.31 19.26 26.79
CA THR A 86 28.98 19.92 27.92
C THR A 86 29.12 21.44 27.68
N GLU A 87 30.35 21.92 27.58
CA GLU A 87 30.70 23.32 27.29
C GLU A 87 31.20 23.45 25.84
N GLU A 88 31.47 24.67 25.38
CA GLU A 88 32.06 24.90 24.05
C GLU A 88 33.45 24.22 23.94
N ASP A 89 33.71 23.58 22.81
CA ASP A 89 34.97 22.88 22.49
C ASP A 89 35.35 21.71 23.43
N MET A 90 34.37 21.19 24.18
CA MET A 90 34.51 20.04 25.07
C MET A 90 33.71 18.83 24.56
N GLY A 91 34.19 17.63 24.87
CA GLY A 91 33.61 16.37 24.48
C GLY A 91 32.29 16.07 25.20
N PRO A 92 31.51 15.09 24.70
CA PRO A 92 30.23 14.74 25.29
C PRO A 92 30.40 13.97 26.61
N SER A 93 29.59 14.32 27.60
CA SER A 93 29.47 13.59 28.87
C SER A 93 28.06 13.00 29.00
N ARG A 94 27.98 11.68 29.18
CA ARG A 94 26.70 10.95 29.13
C ARG A 94 25.70 11.46 30.15
N GLY A 95 24.55 11.93 29.69
CA GLY A 95 23.44 12.39 30.53
C GLY A 95 23.70 13.72 31.25
N ASN A 96 24.66 14.53 30.78
CA ASN A 96 25.07 15.76 31.46
C ASN A 96 23.93 16.80 31.58
N ARG A 97 23.21 17.06 30.48
CA ARG A 97 22.17 18.10 30.41
C ARG A 97 20.86 17.52 29.88
N MET A 98 20.20 16.68 30.68
CA MET A 98 18.92 16.07 30.31
C MET A 98 17.81 17.09 30.02
N GLU A 99 17.89 18.29 30.59
CA GLU A 99 16.97 19.40 30.34
C GLU A 99 16.92 19.84 28.88
N MET A 100 17.98 19.60 28.09
CA MET A 100 18.01 19.92 26.67
C MET A 100 17.00 19.09 25.86
N SER A 101 16.51 17.97 26.41
CA SER A 101 15.44 17.17 25.81
C SER A 101 14.13 17.97 25.65
N ILE A 102 13.89 18.97 26.52
CA ILE A 102 12.69 19.82 26.46
C ILE A 102 12.61 20.56 25.13
N PHE A 103 13.74 20.98 24.55
CA PHE A 103 13.79 21.63 23.25
C PHE A 103 13.13 20.77 22.16
N TYR A 104 13.48 19.47 22.11
CA TYR A 104 12.92 18.54 21.13
C TYR A 104 11.46 18.22 21.40
N VAL A 105 11.07 18.06 22.66
CA VAL A 105 9.66 17.86 23.03
C VAL A 105 8.80 19.04 22.55
N VAL A 106 9.24 20.27 22.80
CA VAL A 106 8.54 21.47 22.34
C VAL A 106 8.53 21.52 20.81
N TYR A 107 9.64 21.22 20.15
CA TYR A 107 9.71 21.18 18.70
C TYR A 107 8.73 20.15 18.09
N PHE A 108 8.67 18.93 18.63
CA PHE A 108 7.78 17.86 18.17
C PHE A 108 6.30 18.11 18.47
N VAL A 109 5.96 18.98 19.42
CA VAL A 109 4.57 19.39 19.63
C VAL A 109 4.22 20.55 18.69
N VAL A 110 5.06 21.58 18.65
CA VAL A 110 4.76 22.84 17.97
C VAL A 110 4.83 22.68 16.45
N PHE A 111 5.89 22.06 15.91
CA PHE A 111 6.09 21.99 14.46
C PHE A 111 5.00 21.15 13.76
N PRO A 112 4.72 19.89 14.19
CA PRO A 112 3.63 19.10 13.61
C PRO A 112 2.26 19.75 13.76
N PHE A 113 1.99 20.45 14.88
CA PHE A 113 0.72 21.17 15.05
C PHE A 113 0.50 22.21 13.95
N PHE A 114 1.50 23.06 13.68
CA PHE A 114 1.40 24.03 12.58
C PHE A 114 1.35 23.36 11.21
N PHE A 115 2.14 22.32 10.99
CA PHE A 115 2.17 21.59 9.73
C PHE A 115 0.82 20.95 9.40
N VAL A 116 0.20 20.27 10.36
CA VAL A 116 -1.15 19.68 10.23
C VAL A 116 -2.19 20.75 9.96
N ASN A 117 -2.14 21.91 10.64
CA ASN A 117 -3.11 22.98 10.40
C ASN A 117 -2.99 23.58 8.98
N ILE A 118 -1.78 23.80 8.48
CA ILE A 118 -1.56 24.25 7.10
C ILE A 118 -2.09 23.20 6.13
N PHE A 119 -1.84 21.92 6.41
CA PHE A 119 -2.30 20.81 5.59
C PHE A 119 -3.84 20.72 5.55
N VAL A 120 -4.50 20.76 6.70
CA VAL A 120 -5.96 20.76 6.81
C VAL A 120 -6.55 21.96 6.06
N ALA A 121 -5.95 23.16 6.19
CA ALA A 121 -6.40 24.34 5.47
C ALA A 121 -6.31 24.16 3.94
N LEU A 122 -5.23 23.57 3.43
CA LEU A 122 -5.09 23.27 2.00
C LEU A 122 -6.17 22.29 1.52
N ILE A 123 -6.47 21.24 2.30
CA ILE A 123 -7.58 20.32 1.99
C ILE A 123 -8.90 21.06 1.93
N ILE A 124 -9.20 21.94 2.89
CA ILE A 124 -10.46 22.69 2.92
C ILE A 124 -10.58 23.60 1.69
N ILE A 125 -9.53 24.32 1.32
CA ILE A 125 -9.53 25.22 0.16
C ILE A 125 -9.76 24.42 -1.13
N THR A 126 -8.99 23.33 -1.31
CA THR A 126 -9.16 22.44 -2.48
C THR A 126 -10.55 21.80 -2.51
N PHE A 127 -11.13 21.47 -1.35
CA PHE A 127 -12.49 20.94 -1.25
C PHE A 127 -13.53 21.97 -1.67
N GLN A 128 -13.41 23.20 -1.18
CA GLN A 128 -14.32 24.29 -1.55
C GLN A 128 -14.25 24.57 -3.05
N GLU A 129 -13.04 24.65 -3.62
CA GLU A 129 -12.87 24.93 -5.04
C GLU A 129 -13.44 23.81 -5.95
N GLN A 130 -13.26 22.54 -5.56
CA GLN A 130 -13.84 21.41 -6.30
C GLN A 130 -15.37 21.33 -6.11
N GLY A 131 -15.85 21.59 -4.89
CA GLY A 131 -17.27 21.59 -4.55
C GLY A 131 -18.06 22.65 -5.31
N ASP A 132 -17.51 23.86 -5.39
CA ASP A 132 -18.14 24.99 -6.09
C ASP A 132 -18.24 24.71 -7.61
N LYS A 133 -17.17 24.19 -8.24
CA LYS A 133 -17.19 23.79 -9.66
C LYS A 133 -18.23 22.71 -9.95
N MET A 134 -18.34 21.71 -9.08
CA MET A 134 -19.35 20.64 -9.23
C MET A 134 -20.79 21.16 -9.10
N MET A 135 -21.03 22.17 -8.25
CA MET A 135 -22.35 22.78 -8.07
C MET A 135 -22.75 23.64 -9.27
N GLU A 136 -21.81 24.34 -9.92
CA GLU A 136 -22.10 25.14 -11.11
C GLU A 136 -22.49 24.29 -12.33
N GLU A 137 -21.94 23.07 -12.45
CA GLU A 137 -22.15 22.22 -13.63
C GLU A 137 -23.43 21.36 -13.59
N CYS A 138 -24.15 21.27 -12.47
CA CYS A 138 -25.32 20.36 -12.41
C CYS A 138 -26.51 20.88 -11.59
N SER A 139 -27.69 20.87 -12.21
CA SER A 139 -28.96 21.22 -11.58
C SER A 139 -29.58 20.11 -10.73
N LEU A 140 -29.12 18.86 -10.84
CA LEU A 140 -29.64 17.72 -10.10
C LEU A 140 -28.85 17.49 -8.80
N GLU A 141 -29.55 17.19 -7.71
CA GLU A 141 -28.90 16.81 -6.46
C GLU A 141 -28.13 15.49 -6.63
N LYS A 142 -27.00 15.34 -5.92
CA LYS A 142 -26.09 14.18 -6.07
C LYS A 142 -26.80 12.83 -5.88
N ASN A 143 -27.74 12.75 -4.95
CA ASN A 143 -28.54 11.55 -4.69
C ASN A 143 -29.46 11.17 -5.87
N GLU A 144 -30.02 12.17 -6.56
CA GLU A 144 -30.86 11.96 -7.74
C GLU A 144 -30.03 11.43 -8.90
N ARG A 145 -28.85 12.03 -9.15
CA ARG A 145 -27.92 11.57 -10.18
C ARG A 145 -27.54 10.09 -9.97
N ALA A 146 -27.13 9.72 -8.76
CA ALA A 146 -26.75 8.34 -8.45
C ALA A 146 -27.91 7.34 -8.68
N CYS A 147 -29.15 7.75 -8.40
CA CYS A 147 -30.34 6.93 -8.63
C CYS A 147 -30.65 6.77 -10.13
N ILE A 148 -30.53 7.87 -10.90
CA ILE A 148 -30.72 7.88 -12.36
C ILE A 148 -29.64 7.02 -13.04
N ASP A 149 -28.37 7.21 -12.68
CA ASP A 149 -27.25 6.44 -13.22
C ASP A 149 -27.41 4.94 -12.96
N PHE A 150 -27.84 4.56 -11.74
CA PHE A 150 -28.18 3.18 -11.46
C PHE A 150 -29.31 2.67 -12.37
N THR A 151 -30.39 3.44 -12.51
CA THR A 151 -31.55 3.03 -13.32
C THR A 151 -31.19 2.84 -14.79
N ILE A 152 -30.30 3.67 -15.34
CA ILE A 152 -29.83 3.59 -16.74
C ILE A 152 -28.83 2.43 -16.91
N SER A 153 -27.94 2.21 -15.94
CA SER A 153 -26.84 1.25 -16.05
C SER A 153 -27.18 -0.17 -15.56
N ALA A 154 -28.25 -0.33 -14.78
CA ALA A 154 -28.64 -1.60 -14.19
C ALA A 154 -28.91 -2.66 -15.28
N LYS A 155 -28.29 -3.83 -15.09
CA LYS A 155 -28.49 -5.00 -15.96
C LYS A 155 -29.10 -6.13 -15.16
N PRO A 156 -29.98 -6.95 -15.78
CA PRO A 156 -30.60 -8.07 -15.08
C PRO A 156 -29.52 -9.07 -14.65
N LEU A 157 -29.65 -9.57 -13.42
CA LEU A 157 -28.72 -10.55 -12.87
C LEU A 157 -28.87 -11.87 -13.62
N THR A 158 -27.85 -12.27 -14.38
CA THR A 158 -27.83 -13.56 -15.08
C THR A 158 -27.55 -14.70 -14.11
N ARG A 159 -28.59 -15.25 -13.47
CA ARG A 159 -28.50 -16.57 -12.83
C ARG A 159 -28.67 -17.63 -13.92
N TYR A 160 -27.55 -18.16 -14.43
CA TYR A 160 -27.60 -19.21 -15.44
C TYR A 160 -28.25 -20.48 -14.86
N MET A 161 -29.51 -20.71 -15.19
CA MET A 161 -30.29 -21.88 -14.78
C MET A 161 -30.56 -22.73 -16.04
N PRO A 162 -30.22 -24.03 -16.03
CA PRO A 162 -30.50 -24.90 -17.16
C PRO A 162 -32.03 -25.00 -17.39
N GLN A 163 -32.45 -24.81 -18.64
CA GLN A 163 -33.88 -24.68 -19.01
C GLN A 163 -34.70 -25.93 -18.71
N ASN A 164 -34.10 -27.12 -18.86
CA ASN A 164 -34.80 -28.39 -18.68
C ASN A 164 -34.61 -28.95 -17.26
N ARG A 165 -35.67 -28.89 -16.45
CA ARG A 165 -35.68 -29.34 -15.05
C ARG A 165 -35.49 -30.84 -14.86
N GLN A 166 -35.71 -31.64 -15.89
CA GLN A 166 -35.62 -33.10 -15.83
C GLN A 166 -34.19 -33.61 -16.04
N THR A 167 -33.29 -32.76 -16.56
CA THR A 167 -31.92 -33.14 -16.90
C THR A 167 -31.04 -33.28 -15.65
N PHE A 168 -30.09 -34.20 -15.69
CA PHE A 168 -29.05 -34.36 -14.67
C PHE A 168 -28.33 -33.03 -14.34
N GLN A 169 -28.07 -32.21 -15.36
CA GLN A 169 -27.50 -30.87 -15.22
C GLN A 169 -28.29 -29.97 -14.27
N TYR A 170 -29.62 -30.03 -14.28
CA TYR A 170 -30.44 -29.22 -13.37
C TYR A 170 -30.30 -29.66 -11.92
N ARG A 171 -30.25 -30.97 -11.66
CA ARG A 171 -30.02 -31.50 -10.31
C ARG A 171 -28.63 -31.11 -9.80
N LEU A 172 -27.63 -31.19 -10.67
CA LEU A 172 -26.26 -30.79 -10.34
C LEU A 172 -26.15 -29.29 -10.07
N TRP A 173 -26.78 -28.47 -10.92
CA TRP A 173 -26.87 -27.03 -10.71
C TRP A 173 -27.57 -26.68 -9.39
N HIS A 174 -28.69 -27.33 -9.07
CA HIS A 174 -29.41 -27.11 -7.83
C HIS A 174 -28.57 -27.48 -6.60
N PHE A 175 -27.75 -28.53 -6.69
CA PHE A 175 -26.81 -28.91 -5.63
C PHE A 175 -25.67 -27.90 -5.48
N VAL A 176 -24.99 -27.54 -6.59
CA VAL A 176 -23.84 -26.62 -6.59
C VAL A 176 -24.25 -25.19 -6.20
N ALA A 177 -25.45 -24.76 -6.57
CA ALA A 177 -26.00 -23.46 -6.18
C ALA A 177 -26.62 -23.44 -4.78
N SER A 178 -26.62 -24.57 -4.05
CA SER A 178 -27.19 -24.63 -2.71
C SER A 178 -26.29 -23.91 -1.69
N PRO A 179 -26.87 -23.22 -0.67
CA PRO A 179 -26.08 -22.60 0.39
C PRO A 179 -25.16 -23.59 1.11
N SER A 180 -25.62 -24.83 1.30
CA SER A 180 -24.84 -25.88 1.97
C SER A 180 -23.56 -26.24 1.21
N PHE A 181 -23.60 -26.28 -0.12
CA PHE A 181 -22.41 -26.50 -0.95
C PHE A 181 -21.43 -25.34 -0.78
N GLU A 182 -21.91 -24.09 -0.81
CA GLU A 182 -21.06 -22.92 -0.58
C GLU A 182 -20.39 -22.94 0.80
N TYR A 183 -21.15 -23.22 1.88
CA TYR A 183 -20.58 -23.35 3.23
C TYR A 183 -19.56 -24.49 3.34
N THR A 184 -19.77 -25.61 2.63
CA THR A 184 -18.81 -26.72 2.63
C THR A 184 -17.48 -26.30 2.01
N VAL A 185 -17.54 -25.58 0.87
CA VAL A 185 -16.34 -25.04 0.22
C VAL A 185 -15.63 -24.03 1.13
N MET A 186 -16.37 -23.19 1.87
CA MET A 186 -15.78 -22.27 2.86
C MET A 186 -14.99 -23.01 3.93
N VAL A 187 -15.61 -24.02 4.53
CA VAL A 187 -14.99 -24.81 5.60
C VAL A 187 -13.73 -25.51 5.07
N MET A 188 -13.78 -26.04 3.84
CA MET A 188 -12.60 -26.61 3.19
C MET A 188 -11.47 -25.59 3.00
N ILE A 189 -11.77 -24.36 2.60
CA ILE A 189 -10.76 -23.28 2.49
C ILE A 189 -10.17 -22.95 3.85
N ALA A 190 -11.01 -22.81 4.87
CA ALA A 190 -10.57 -22.51 6.24
C ALA A 190 -9.64 -23.62 6.77
N LEU A 191 -10.01 -24.89 6.61
CA LEU A 191 -9.19 -26.02 7.00
C LEU A 191 -7.88 -26.10 6.21
N ASN A 192 -7.91 -25.85 4.89
CA ASN A 192 -6.69 -25.81 4.09
C ASN A 192 -5.74 -24.70 4.55
N THR A 193 -6.29 -23.55 4.95
CA THR A 193 -5.52 -22.42 5.50
C THR A 193 -4.80 -22.81 6.79
N VAL A 194 -5.49 -23.47 7.71
CA VAL A 194 -4.89 -23.99 8.94
C VAL A 194 -3.73 -24.94 8.63
N VAL A 195 -3.90 -25.84 7.65
CA VAL A 195 -2.81 -26.73 7.21
C VAL A 195 -1.62 -25.96 6.61
N LEU A 196 -1.85 -24.85 5.90
CA LEU A 196 -0.76 -23.99 5.41
C LEU A 196 -0.02 -23.28 6.56
N MET A 197 -0.74 -22.83 7.59
CA MET A 197 -0.17 -22.18 8.78
C MET A 197 0.62 -23.14 9.69
N MET A 198 0.35 -24.44 9.61
CA MET A 198 1.02 -25.48 10.41
C MET A 198 2.48 -25.72 9.98
N LYS A 199 2.94 -25.19 8.85
CA LYS A 199 4.32 -25.38 8.38
C LYS A 199 5.31 -24.57 9.25
N TYR A 200 6.36 -25.21 9.76
CA TYR A 200 7.42 -24.56 10.54
C TYR A 200 8.83 -24.98 10.10
N TYR A 201 9.84 -24.19 10.50
CA TYR A 201 11.24 -24.44 10.17
C TYR A 201 11.79 -25.66 10.93
N SER A 202 12.54 -26.53 10.25
CA SER A 202 13.11 -27.77 10.79
C SER A 202 12.06 -28.79 11.30
N ALA A 203 10.93 -28.89 10.60
CA ALA A 203 9.96 -29.94 10.86
C ALA A 203 10.51 -31.34 10.52
N PRO A 204 10.14 -32.40 11.27
CA PRO A 204 10.49 -33.78 10.92
C PRO A 204 9.95 -34.16 9.54
N ALA A 205 10.71 -34.94 8.76
CA ALA A 205 10.32 -35.33 7.40
C ALA A 205 8.95 -36.04 7.32
N ALA A 206 8.60 -36.81 8.35
CA ALA A 206 7.29 -37.45 8.45
C ALA A 206 6.15 -36.42 8.57
N TYR A 207 6.36 -35.35 9.34
CA TYR A 207 5.39 -34.26 9.49
C TYR A 207 5.19 -33.52 8.15
N ASP A 208 6.28 -33.15 7.48
CA ASP A 208 6.22 -32.49 6.17
C ASP A 208 5.52 -33.36 5.12
N THR A 209 5.72 -34.68 5.16
CA THR A 209 5.05 -35.63 4.27
C THR A 209 3.54 -35.66 4.53
N VAL A 210 3.11 -35.66 5.79
CA VAL A 210 1.67 -35.58 6.14
C VAL A 210 1.06 -34.27 5.65
N LEU A 211 1.72 -33.13 5.90
CA LEU A 211 1.25 -31.82 5.42
C LEU A 211 1.16 -31.80 3.89
N LYS A 212 2.10 -32.43 3.19
CA LYS A 212 2.08 -32.57 1.73
C LYS A 212 0.87 -33.37 1.26
N HIS A 213 0.59 -34.54 1.86
CA HIS A 213 -0.59 -35.34 1.54
C HIS A 213 -1.91 -34.60 1.80
N LEU A 214 -2.02 -33.88 2.91
CA LEU A 214 -3.21 -33.05 3.21
C LEU A 214 -3.41 -31.96 2.14
N ASN A 215 -2.34 -31.27 1.72
CA ASN A 215 -2.40 -30.26 0.68
C ASN A 215 -2.80 -30.83 -0.69
N THR A 216 -2.31 -32.04 -1.03
CA THR A 216 -2.74 -32.77 -2.22
C THR A 216 -4.22 -33.12 -2.14
N ALA A 217 -4.70 -33.62 -1.00
CA ALA A 217 -6.10 -33.97 -0.79
C ALA A 217 -7.03 -32.75 -0.97
N PHE A 218 -6.69 -31.59 -0.39
CA PHE A 218 -7.45 -30.35 -0.62
C PHE A 218 -7.46 -29.94 -2.09
N THR A 219 -6.33 -30.08 -2.78
CA THR A 219 -6.26 -29.76 -4.22
C THR A 219 -7.19 -30.65 -5.03
N VAL A 220 -7.25 -31.94 -4.74
CA VAL A 220 -8.21 -32.85 -5.38
C VAL A 220 -9.65 -32.42 -5.11
N LEU A 221 -9.99 -32.08 -3.86
CA LEU A 221 -11.34 -31.63 -3.51
C LEU A 221 -11.73 -30.32 -4.23
N PHE A 222 -10.81 -29.35 -4.36
CA PHE A 222 -11.07 -28.12 -5.12
C PHE A 222 -11.15 -28.35 -6.63
N SER A 223 -10.39 -29.30 -7.16
CA SER A 223 -10.55 -29.74 -8.55
C SER A 223 -11.93 -30.35 -8.78
N LEU A 224 -12.42 -31.17 -7.85
CA LEU A 224 -13.77 -31.73 -7.90
C LEU A 224 -14.84 -30.62 -7.83
N GLU A 225 -14.70 -29.64 -6.93
CA GLU A 225 -15.56 -28.45 -6.88
C GLU A 225 -15.63 -27.75 -8.25
N CYS A 226 -14.47 -27.51 -8.86
CA CYS A 226 -14.36 -26.85 -10.16
C CYS A 226 -15.05 -27.66 -11.28
N ILE A 227 -14.81 -28.97 -11.34
CA ILE A 227 -15.44 -29.86 -12.32
C ILE A 227 -16.97 -29.89 -12.15
N LEU A 228 -17.46 -29.99 -10.91
CA LEU A 228 -18.89 -29.97 -10.60
C LEU A 228 -19.53 -28.65 -11.06
N LYS A 229 -18.87 -27.51 -10.83
CA LYS A 229 -19.33 -26.19 -11.31
C LYS A 229 -19.34 -26.11 -12.84
N ILE A 230 -18.31 -26.59 -13.53
CA ILE A 230 -18.25 -26.61 -15.00
C ILE A 230 -19.39 -27.46 -15.58
N MET A 231 -19.66 -28.64 -15.00
CA MET A 231 -20.76 -29.50 -15.42
C MET A 231 -22.14 -28.88 -15.11
N ALA A 232 -22.27 -28.16 -13.99
CA ALA A 232 -23.52 -27.50 -13.59
C ALA A 232 -23.88 -26.30 -14.48
N PHE A 233 -22.93 -25.36 -14.64
CA PHE A 233 -23.16 -24.12 -15.38
C PHE A 233 -22.92 -24.27 -16.90
N GLY A 234 -22.28 -25.35 -17.33
CA GLY A 234 -21.79 -25.50 -18.70
C GLY A 234 -20.52 -24.66 -18.94
N PHE A 235 -19.71 -25.10 -19.90
CA PHE A 235 -18.38 -24.53 -20.16
C PHE A 235 -18.41 -23.02 -20.40
N VAL A 236 -19.26 -22.55 -21.33
CA VAL A 236 -19.30 -21.12 -21.71
C VAL A 236 -19.72 -20.21 -20.55
N ASN A 237 -20.70 -20.62 -19.74
CA ASN A 237 -21.19 -19.77 -18.66
C ASN A 237 -20.29 -19.80 -17.43
N TYR A 238 -19.58 -20.91 -17.20
CA TYR A 238 -18.57 -20.98 -16.16
C TYR A 238 -17.49 -19.90 -16.36
N PHE A 239 -16.96 -19.78 -17.59
CA PHE A 239 -15.92 -18.79 -17.92
C PHE A 239 -16.44 -17.35 -18.10
N ARG A 240 -17.74 -17.10 -17.93
CA ARG A 240 -18.28 -15.74 -17.95
C ARG A 240 -18.22 -15.06 -16.58
N ASP A 241 -18.19 -15.84 -15.49
CA ASP A 241 -18.03 -15.32 -14.13
C ASP A 241 -16.54 -15.19 -13.80
N THR A 242 -16.09 -13.96 -13.54
CA THR A 242 -14.68 -13.65 -13.19
C THR A 242 -14.20 -14.42 -11.96
N TRP A 243 -15.08 -14.70 -10.99
CA TRP A 243 -14.72 -15.49 -9.82
C TRP A 243 -14.48 -16.95 -10.16
N ASN A 244 -15.27 -17.51 -11.08
CA ASN A 244 -15.09 -18.89 -11.53
C ASN A 244 -13.83 -19.03 -12.41
N ILE A 245 -13.49 -18.00 -13.19
CA ILE A 245 -12.20 -17.93 -13.91
C ILE A 245 -11.03 -17.96 -12.92
N PHE A 246 -11.07 -17.13 -11.88
CA PHE A 246 -10.06 -17.11 -10.83
C PHE A 246 -9.93 -18.47 -10.15
N ASP A 247 -11.05 -19.10 -9.76
CA ASP A 247 -11.10 -20.43 -9.18
C ASP A 247 -10.40 -21.45 -10.07
N PHE A 248 -10.68 -21.43 -11.37
CA PHE A 248 -10.06 -22.33 -12.35
C PHE A 248 -8.55 -22.13 -12.46
N ILE A 249 -8.08 -20.88 -12.50
CA ILE A 249 -6.64 -20.56 -12.53
C ILE A 249 -5.94 -21.10 -11.26
N THR A 250 -6.53 -20.92 -10.08
CA THR A 250 -5.94 -21.43 -8.83
C THR A 250 -5.87 -22.96 -8.80
N VAL A 251 -6.88 -23.65 -9.35
CA VAL A 251 -6.88 -25.12 -9.47
C VAL A 251 -5.79 -25.57 -10.44
N LEU A 252 -5.70 -24.95 -11.62
CA LEU A 252 -4.65 -25.27 -12.59
C LEU A 252 -3.25 -25.08 -12.00
N GLY A 253 -2.97 -23.92 -11.38
CA GLY A 253 -1.67 -23.64 -10.77
C GLY A 253 -1.30 -24.65 -9.67
N SER A 254 -2.29 -25.14 -8.92
CA SER A 254 -2.08 -26.15 -7.89
C SER A 254 -1.85 -27.56 -8.45
N ILE A 255 -2.49 -27.91 -9.57
CA ILE A 255 -2.24 -29.17 -10.27
C ILE A 255 -0.84 -29.15 -10.89
N THR A 256 -0.46 -28.03 -11.54
CA THR A 256 0.89 -27.85 -12.08
C THR A 256 1.95 -27.98 -10.99
N GLU A 257 1.71 -27.43 -9.80
CA GLU A 257 2.61 -27.60 -8.66
C GLU A 257 2.84 -29.08 -8.31
N ILE A 258 1.77 -29.88 -8.23
CA ILE A 258 1.86 -31.32 -7.93
C ILE A 258 2.62 -32.07 -9.03
N ILE A 259 2.34 -31.77 -10.30
CA ILE A 259 3.00 -32.43 -11.44
C ILE A 259 4.51 -32.14 -11.45
N VAL A 260 4.90 -30.88 -11.23
CA VAL A 260 6.31 -30.45 -11.20
C VAL A 260 7.06 -31.14 -10.05
N ASP A 261 6.43 -31.21 -8.88
CA ASP A 261 6.99 -31.86 -7.70
C ASP A 261 7.14 -33.40 -7.89
N LEU A 262 6.25 -34.04 -8.65
CA LEU A 262 6.37 -35.45 -9.03
C LEU A 262 7.47 -35.72 -10.07
N GLN A 263 7.70 -34.79 -11.02
CA GLN A 263 8.68 -34.96 -12.09
C GLN A 263 10.11 -34.62 -11.67
N SER A 264 10.34 -34.15 -10.44
CA SER A 264 11.67 -33.76 -9.91
C SER A 264 12.45 -32.84 -10.87
N ILE A 265 11.75 -31.98 -11.61
CA ILE A 265 12.35 -31.04 -12.55
C ILE A 265 13.00 -29.90 -11.72
N ASN A 266 14.25 -30.13 -11.31
CA ASN A 266 15.05 -29.19 -10.51
C ASN A 266 15.53 -27.95 -11.29
N THR A 267 15.12 -27.76 -12.55
CA THR A 267 15.67 -26.72 -13.42
C THR A 267 15.04 -25.34 -13.21
N PHE A 268 13.89 -25.23 -12.54
CA PHE A 268 13.25 -23.96 -12.22
C PHE A 268 12.78 -23.94 -10.77
N ASN A 269 13.22 -22.94 -10.00
CA ASN A 269 12.70 -22.68 -8.65
C ASN A 269 11.27 -22.12 -8.75
N MET A 270 10.30 -23.01 -8.93
CA MET A 270 8.87 -22.68 -9.04
C MET A 270 8.22 -22.46 -7.66
N SER A 271 8.95 -21.91 -6.69
CA SER A 271 8.38 -21.57 -5.37
C SER A 271 7.22 -20.58 -5.47
N PHE A 272 7.13 -19.82 -6.57
CA PHE A 272 5.97 -18.98 -6.90
C PHE A 272 4.67 -19.79 -7.07
N LEU A 273 4.70 -21.03 -7.58
CA LEU A 273 3.49 -21.85 -7.75
C LEU A 273 2.80 -22.15 -6.41
N LYS A 274 3.57 -22.15 -5.31
CA LYS A 274 3.05 -22.31 -3.94
C LYS A 274 2.08 -21.20 -3.56
N LEU A 275 2.14 -20.04 -4.22
CA LEU A 275 1.21 -18.93 -4.01
C LEU A 275 -0.20 -19.25 -4.48
N PHE A 276 -0.40 -20.14 -5.46
CA PHE A 276 -1.75 -20.52 -5.91
C PHE A 276 -2.55 -21.24 -4.82
N ARG A 277 -1.87 -21.95 -3.90
CA ARG A 277 -2.51 -22.53 -2.71
C ARG A 277 -3.02 -21.44 -1.77
N ALA A 278 -2.20 -20.44 -1.49
CA ALA A 278 -2.59 -19.30 -0.65
C ALA A 278 -3.66 -18.42 -1.33
N ALA A 279 -3.61 -18.27 -2.66
CA ALA A 279 -4.57 -17.49 -3.43
C ALA A 279 -6.02 -17.97 -3.27
N ARG A 280 -6.24 -19.25 -2.91
CA ARG A 280 -7.58 -19.78 -2.60
C ARG A 280 -8.26 -19.05 -1.44
N LEU A 281 -7.49 -18.43 -0.53
CA LEU A 281 -8.03 -17.56 0.54
C LEU A 281 -8.84 -16.38 0.02
N ILE A 282 -8.51 -15.88 -1.18
CA ILE A 282 -9.21 -14.77 -1.83
C ILE A 282 -10.68 -15.15 -2.10
N LYS A 283 -11.01 -16.45 -2.24
CA LYS A 283 -12.40 -16.93 -2.33
C LYS A 283 -13.26 -16.50 -1.13
N LEU A 284 -12.69 -16.33 0.06
CA LEU A 284 -13.44 -15.87 1.24
C LEU A 284 -13.96 -14.44 1.07
N LEU A 285 -13.24 -13.60 0.31
CA LEU A 285 -13.67 -12.24 -0.03
C LEU A 285 -14.93 -12.25 -0.90
N ARG A 286 -15.26 -13.37 -1.55
CA ARG A 286 -16.52 -13.56 -2.26
C ARG A 286 -17.70 -13.56 -1.30
N GLN A 287 -17.64 -13.88 -0.01
CA GLN A 287 -18.90 -13.98 0.76
C GLN A 287 -19.36 -12.69 1.42
N GLY A 288 -18.42 -11.82 1.79
CA GLY A 288 -18.75 -10.54 2.39
C GLY A 288 -19.27 -9.57 1.34
N TYR A 289 -20.59 -9.36 1.28
CA TYR A 289 -21.19 -8.33 0.43
C TYR A 289 -20.54 -6.95 0.66
N THR A 290 -20.40 -6.56 1.93
CA THR A 290 -19.72 -5.32 2.34
C THR A 290 -18.25 -5.29 1.90
N ILE A 291 -17.53 -6.42 2.02
CA ILE A 291 -16.11 -6.52 1.63
C ILE A 291 -15.96 -6.37 0.11
N ARG A 292 -16.83 -7.01 -0.68
CA ARG A 292 -16.82 -6.89 -2.14
C ARG A 292 -17.05 -5.44 -2.58
N ILE A 293 -18.00 -4.76 -1.96
CA ILE A 293 -18.25 -3.35 -2.25
C ILE A 293 -17.03 -2.52 -1.90
N LEU A 294 -16.48 -2.69 -0.69
CA LEU A 294 -15.30 -1.94 -0.25
C LEU A 294 -14.11 -2.14 -1.21
N LEU A 295 -13.84 -3.39 -1.60
CA LEU A 295 -12.79 -3.70 -2.57
C LEU A 295 -13.09 -3.12 -3.96
N TRP A 296 -14.34 -3.20 -4.41
CA TRP A 296 -14.74 -2.63 -5.69
C TRP A 296 -14.62 -1.11 -5.70
N THR A 297 -15.07 -0.43 -4.66
CA THR A 297 -14.94 1.03 -4.51
C THR A 297 -13.48 1.42 -4.48
N PHE A 298 -12.63 0.69 -3.73
CA PHE A 298 -11.19 0.90 -3.72
C PHE A 298 -10.54 0.72 -5.11
N VAL A 299 -10.96 -0.30 -5.86
CA VAL A 299 -10.51 -0.50 -7.25
C VAL A 299 -10.95 0.65 -8.16
N GLN A 300 -12.17 1.18 -7.96
CA GLN A 300 -12.61 2.36 -8.71
C GLN A 300 -11.77 3.60 -8.36
N SER A 301 -11.35 3.76 -7.11
CA SER A 301 -10.49 4.86 -6.68
C SER A 301 -9.20 4.94 -7.50
N PHE A 302 -8.60 3.81 -7.89
CA PHE A 302 -7.38 3.81 -8.71
C PHE A 302 -7.56 4.44 -10.09
N LYS A 303 -8.78 4.48 -10.64
CA LYS A 303 -9.02 5.09 -11.96
C LYS A 303 -8.77 6.59 -11.98
N ALA A 304 -8.88 7.24 -10.82
CA ALA A 304 -8.65 8.67 -10.68
C ALA A 304 -7.19 9.02 -10.36
N LEU A 305 -6.35 8.03 -10.01
CA LEU A 305 -4.96 8.22 -9.64
C LEU A 305 -3.89 8.17 -10.75
N PRO A 306 -4.15 7.77 -12.03
CA PRO A 306 -3.05 7.48 -12.95
C PRO A 306 -2.21 8.72 -13.25
N TYR A 307 -2.81 9.91 -13.31
CA TYR A 307 -2.07 11.16 -13.58
C TYR A 307 -1.14 11.56 -12.42
N VAL A 308 -1.58 11.39 -11.17
CA VAL A 308 -0.74 11.69 -10.01
C VAL A 308 0.37 10.66 -9.86
N CYS A 309 0.06 9.38 -10.07
CA CYS A 309 1.07 8.31 -10.09
C CYS A 309 2.10 8.53 -11.21
N LEU A 310 1.69 9.02 -12.37
CA LEU A 310 2.60 9.38 -13.46
C LEU A 310 3.54 10.51 -13.05
N LEU A 311 3.04 11.53 -12.34
CA LEU A 311 3.87 12.64 -11.84
C LEU A 311 4.91 12.15 -10.83
N ILE A 312 4.52 11.25 -9.90
CA ILE A 312 5.44 10.61 -8.96
C ILE A 312 6.47 9.76 -9.71
N ALA A 313 6.05 8.95 -10.68
CA ALA A 313 6.95 8.14 -11.49
C ALA A 313 7.96 8.99 -12.28
N MET A 314 7.53 10.14 -12.81
CA MET A 314 8.40 11.08 -13.51
C MET A 314 9.43 11.71 -12.57
N LEU A 315 9.04 12.08 -11.35
CA LEU A 315 9.97 12.56 -10.32
C LEU A 315 11.04 11.51 -10.02
N PHE A 316 10.63 10.27 -9.75
CA PHE A 316 11.54 9.15 -9.49
C PHE A 316 12.47 8.88 -10.66
N PHE A 317 11.96 8.93 -11.89
CA PHE A 317 12.75 8.75 -13.10
C PHE A 317 13.85 9.81 -13.22
N ILE A 318 13.51 11.09 -13.07
CA ILE A 318 14.47 12.21 -13.17
C ILE A 318 15.56 12.07 -12.09
N TYR A 319 15.17 11.87 -10.84
CA TYR A 319 16.12 11.73 -9.74
C TYR A 319 16.97 10.48 -9.87
N ALA A 320 16.43 9.35 -10.35
CA ALA A 320 17.21 8.14 -10.57
C ALA A 320 18.32 8.37 -11.60
N ILE A 321 18.01 9.03 -12.73
CA ILE A 321 19.02 9.35 -13.75
C ILE A 321 20.08 10.31 -13.21
N ILE A 322 19.68 11.37 -12.51
CA ILE A 322 20.64 12.31 -11.89
C ILE A 322 21.52 11.57 -10.86
N GLY A 323 20.92 10.75 -10.00
CA GLY A 323 21.63 10.00 -8.98
C GLY A 323 22.63 9.00 -9.57
N MET A 324 22.27 8.32 -10.67
CA MET A 324 23.21 7.45 -11.39
C MET A 324 24.41 8.21 -11.94
N GLN A 325 24.19 9.39 -12.53
CA GLN A 325 25.28 10.18 -13.12
C GLN A 325 26.21 10.78 -12.05
N VAL A 326 25.68 11.12 -10.89
CA VAL A 326 26.44 11.80 -9.83
C VAL A 326 27.06 10.82 -8.83
N PHE A 327 26.33 9.76 -8.44
CA PHE A 327 26.71 8.85 -7.36
C PHE A 327 26.99 7.41 -7.83
N GLY A 328 26.87 7.11 -9.12
CA GLY A 328 27.01 5.76 -9.67
C GLY A 328 28.40 5.12 -9.47
N ASN A 329 29.45 5.94 -9.36
CA ASN A 329 30.84 5.48 -9.24
C ASN A 329 31.32 5.27 -7.80
N ILE A 330 30.47 5.52 -6.80
CA ILE A 330 30.82 5.29 -5.39
C ILE A 330 31.02 3.78 -5.17
N LYS A 331 32.15 3.43 -4.56
CA LYS A 331 32.49 2.04 -4.24
C LYS A 331 31.49 1.47 -3.25
N LEU A 332 31.06 0.24 -3.52
CA LEU A 332 30.14 -0.47 -2.64
C LEU A 332 30.88 -1.00 -1.42
N ASN A 333 30.35 -0.73 -0.24
CA ASN A 333 30.86 -1.25 1.02
C ASN A 333 29.70 -1.77 1.87
N ASP A 334 29.77 -3.04 2.31
CA ASP A 334 28.72 -3.67 3.12
C ASP A 334 28.57 -3.04 4.50
N GLU A 335 29.58 -2.31 4.98
CA GLU A 335 29.52 -1.56 6.24
C GLU A 335 28.87 -0.18 6.10
N ASN A 336 28.78 0.36 4.89
CA ASN A 336 28.17 1.67 4.61
C ASN A 336 26.72 1.53 4.11
N HIS A 337 26.02 2.65 4.04
CA HIS A 337 24.67 2.69 3.48
C HIS A 337 24.64 2.55 1.96
N ILE A 338 25.79 2.67 1.28
CA ILE A 338 25.96 2.38 -0.15
C ILE A 338 26.60 1.00 -0.32
N ASN A 339 25.78 0.01 -0.66
CA ASN A 339 26.17 -1.40 -0.74
C ASN A 339 25.52 -2.10 -1.94
N GLN A 340 25.71 -3.41 -2.08
CA GLN A 340 25.18 -4.19 -3.21
C GLN A 340 23.66 -4.09 -3.37
N HIS A 341 22.92 -3.87 -2.29
CA HIS A 341 21.45 -3.78 -2.29
C HIS A 341 20.93 -2.33 -2.33
N ASN A 342 21.77 -1.35 -2.02
CA ASN A 342 21.40 0.06 -1.94
C ASN A 342 22.47 0.92 -2.65
N ASN A 343 22.30 1.18 -3.95
CA ASN A 343 23.27 1.94 -4.74
C ASN A 343 22.66 2.60 -5.98
N PHE A 344 23.47 3.45 -6.62
CA PHE A 344 23.13 4.18 -7.84
C PHE A 344 23.76 3.60 -9.12
N LYS A 345 24.26 2.35 -9.12
CA LYS A 345 24.94 1.78 -10.30
C LYS A 345 24.00 1.48 -11.46
N THR A 346 22.80 1.02 -11.13
CA THR A 346 21.78 0.63 -12.13
C THR A 346 20.52 1.43 -11.91
N PHE A 347 19.75 1.62 -12.97
CA PHE A 347 18.49 2.36 -12.91
C PHE A 347 17.50 1.75 -11.90
N SER A 348 17.37 0.41 -11.88
CA SER A 348 16.51 -0.27 -10.90
C SER A 348 17.03 -0.15 -9.46
N GLY A 349 18.36 -0.16 -9.27
CA GLY A 349 18.98 0.05 -7.96
C GLY A 349 18.71 1.46 -7.43
N ALA A 350 18.93 2.48 -8.29
CA ALA A 350 18.65 3.87 -7.97
C ALA A 350 17.17 4.11 -7.65
N LEU A 351 16.24 3.49 -8.41
CA LEU A 351 14.82 3.55 -8.11
C LEU A 351 14.47 2.93 -6.75
N MET A 352 15.07 1.79 -6.39
CA MET A 352 14.84 1.14 -5.09
C MET A 352 15.38 1.99 -3.94
N LEU A 353 16.57 2.58 -4.10
CA LEU A 353 17.17 3.48 -3.11
C LEU A 353 16.31 4.75 -2.93
N LEU A 354 15.81 5.34 -4.01
CA LEU A 354 14.90 6.48 -3.94
C LEU A 354 13.54 6.10 -3.33
N PHE A 355 13.04 4.90 -3.59
CA PHE A 355 11.83 4.40 -2.95
C PHE A 355 12.02 4.24 -1.43
N ARG A 356 13.12 3.63 -1.01
CA ARG A 356 13.54 3.57 0.39
C ARG A 356 13.59 4.98 1.00
N SER A 357 14.25 5.92 0.32
CA SER A 357 14.37 7.31 0.78
C SER A 357 12.99 8.00 0.90
N ALA A 358 12.09 7.81 -0.08
CA ALA A 358 10.74 8.36 -0.06
C ALA A 358 9.86 7.79 1.06
N THR A 359 10.12 6.57 1.51
CA THR A 359 9.46 5.97 2.68
C THR A 359 9.99 6.50 4.01
N GLY A 360 11.06 7.30 3.97
CA GLY A 360 11.73 7.86 5.15
C GLY A 360 12.90 7.01 5.66
N GLU A 361 13.10 5.78 5.20
CA GLU A 361 14.05 4.86 5.84
C GLU A 361 15.54 5.25 5.69
N SER A 362 16.13 5.83 6.74
CA SER A 362 17.56 6.19 6.85
C SER A 362 18.09 7.05 5.68
N TRP A 363 17.24 7.86 5.07
CA TRP A 363 17.64 8.68 3.90
C TRP A 363 18.80 9.63 4.22
N GLN A 364 18.86 10.11 5.45
CA GLN A 364 19.91 11.00 5.95
C GLN A 364 21.29 10.32 5.99
N GLU A 365 21.35 9.03 6.32
CA GLU A 365 22.61 8.27 6.36
C GLU A 365 23.08 7.90 4.95
N ILE A 366 22.12 7.67 4.04
CA ILE A 366 22.40 7.49 2.60
C ILE A 366 22.98 8.80 2.03
N MET A 367 22.37 9.95 2.36
CA MET A 367 22.86 11.27 1.95
C MET A 367 24.31 11.51 2.40
N LEU A 368 24.61 11.21 3.68
CA LEU A 368 25.97 11.35 4.22
C LEU A 368 26.96 10.41 3.52
N SER A 369 26.53 9.20 3.16
CA SER A 369 27.35 8.22 2.41
C SER A 369 27.58 8.62 0.94
N CYS A 370 26.96 9.69 0.46
CA CYS A 370 27.12 10.23 -0.89
C CYS A 370 27.94 11.54 -0.95
N LEU A 371 28.42 12.03 0.20
CA LEU A 371 29.25 13.24 0.29
C LEU A 371 30.63 13.06 -0.35
N GLY A 372 31.36 14.15 -0.54
CA GLY A 372 32.72 14.08 -1.10
C GLY A 372 33.68 13.25 -0.25
N GLY A 373 34.67 12.63 -0.89
CA GLY A 373 35.74 11.88 -0.22
C GLY A 373 35.47 10.39 -0.03
N GLN A 374 34.45 9.83 -0.70
CA GLN A 374 34.21 8.39 -0.73
C GLN A 374 35.22 7.68 -1.65
N GLU A 375 35.42 6.39 -1.41
CA GLU A 375 36.20 5.57 -2.33
C GLU A 375 35.46 5.37 -3.65
N CYS A 376 36.18 5.48 -4.76
CA CYS A 376 35.65 5.17 -6.08
C CYS A 376 35.78 3.68 -6.39
N GLU A 377 34.83 3.13 -7.15
CA GLU A 377 35.01 1.79 -7.70
C GLU A 377 36.12 1.80 -8.78
N PRO A 378 37.10 0.89 -8.72
CA PRO A 378 38.15 0.82 -9.73
C PRO A 378 37.60 0.32 -11.07
N ASP A 379 37.82 1.09 -12.14
CA ASP A 379 37.45 0.69 -13.49
C ASP A 379 38.23 -0.56 -13.94
N SER A 380 37.53 -1.68 -14.14
CA SER A 380 38.12 -2.94 -14.60
C SER A 380 38.62 -2.90 -16.06
N SER A 381 38.33 -1.84 -16.80
CA SER A 381 38.69 -1.63 -18.21
C SER A 381 39.98 -0.80 -18.39
N MET A 382 40.50 -0.18 -17.33
CA MET A 382 41.76 0.56 -17.37
C MET A 382 42.90 -0.28 -16.82
N ALA A 383 43.99 -0.42 -17.61
CA ALA A 383 45.23 -1.00 -17.12
C ALA A 383 45.77 -0.15 -15.95
N PRO A 384 46.47 -0.74 -14.95
CA PRO A 384 46.93 -0.05 -13.74
C PRO A 384 48.10 0.92 -13.97
N MET A 385 48.18 1.57 -15.15
CA MET A 385 49.27 2.47 -15.54
C MET A 385 48.84 3.71 -16.33
N THR A 386 47.58 4.12 -16.23
CA THR A 386 47.18 5.50 -16.57
C THR A 386 46.23 6.03 -15.51
N MET A 387 46.73 6.18 -14.28
CA MET A 387 46.16 7.19 -13.39
C MET A 387 46.48 8.55 -14.01
N SER A 388 45.53 9.13 -14.74
CA SER A 388 45.54 10.56 -14.98
C SER A 388 45.62 11.29 -13.63
N PRO A 389 46.36 12.40 -13.51
CA PRO A 389 46.56 13.11 -12.23
C PRO A 389 45.30 13.77 -11.65
N ASP A 390 44.11 13.53 -12.22
CA ASP A 390 42.87 14.22 -11.88
C ASP A 390 41.99 13.45 -10.87
N HIS A 391 42.39 12.26 -10.43
CA HIS A 391 41.71 11.50 -9.36
C HIS A 391 42.37 11.65 -7.98
N GLU A 392 42.88 12.85 -7.65
CA GLU A 392 43.18 13.20 -6.25
C GLU A 392 41.91 13.54 -5.45
N GLY A 393 40.77 13.75 -6.14
CA GLY A 393 39.45 13.88 -5.52
C GLY A 393 38.72 12.54 -5.48
N GLY A 394 38.42 12.04 -4.28
CA GLY A 394 37.56 10.86 -4.11
C GLY A 394 36.18 11.02 -4.76
N CYS A 395 35.40 9.96 -4.76
CA CYS A 395 34.02 9.95 -5.28
C CYS A 395 33.04 10.61 -4.31
N GLY A 396 31.83 10.89 -4.81
CA GLY A 396 30.78 11.59 -4.06
C GLY A 396 30.88 13.11 -4.17
N THR A 397 29.87 13.82 -3.68
CA THR A 397 29.79 15.27 -3.79
C THR A 397 28.87 15.87 -2.73
N ASP A 398 29.20 17.08 -2.26
CA ASP A 398 28.37 17.85 -1.34
C ASP A 398 27.01 18.26 -1.95
N PHE A 399 26.86 18.13 -3.28
CA PHE A 399 25.55 18.24 -3.93
C PHE A 399 24.53 17.22 -3.40
N ALA A 400 24.97 16.15 -2.74
CA ALA A 400 24.10 15.18 -2.07
C ALA A 400 23.11 15.84 -1.09
N TYR A 401 23.51 16.87 -0.35
CA TYR A 401 22.60 17.61 0.54
C TYR A 401 21.40 18.17 -0.23
N CYS A 402 21.68 18.92 -1.31
CA CYS A 402 20.63 19.51 -2.15
C CYS A 402 19.78 18.43 -2.82
N TYR A 403 20.40 17.37 -3.33
CA TYR A 403 19.73 16.27 -4.02
C TYR A 403 18.72 15.57 -3.10
N PHE A 404 19.14 15.10 -1.92
CA PHE A 404 18.26 14.35 -1.02
C PHE A 404 17.22 15.24 -0.35
N VAL A 405 17.58 16.44 0.13
CA VAL A 405 16.62 17.35 0.76
C VAL A 405 15.52 17.78 -0.21
N SER A 406 15.88 18.11 -1.47
CA SER A 406 14.88 18.46 -2.49
C SER A 406 14.03 17.24 -2.89
N PHE A 407 14.62 16.06 -3.03
CA PHE A 407 13.87 14.84 -3.31
C PHE A 407 12.83 14.54 -2.22
N ILE A 408 13.23 14.55 -0.95
CA ILE A 408 12.33 14.27 0.18
C ILE A 408 11.21 15.32 0.24
N PHE A 409 11.53 16.60 0.03
CA PHE A 409 10.53 17.66 -0.02
C PHE A 409 9.50 17.45 -1.13
N PHE A 410 9.94 17.28 -2.38
CA PHE A 410 9.04 17.09 -3.52
C PHE A 410 8.27 15.77 -3.44
N SER A 411 8.92 14.69 -3.00
CA SER A 411 8.28 13.38 -2.83
C SER A 411 7.17 13.43 -1.78
N SER A 412 7.46 14.02 -0.61
CA SER A 412 6.47 14.20 0.46
C SER A 412 5.31 15.08 0.01
N PHE A 413 5.60 16.17 -0.70
CA PHE A 413 4.57 17.06 -1.26
C PHE A 413 3.66 16.34 -2.27
N LEU A 414 4.23 15.56 -3.19
CA LEU A 414 3.45 14.80 -4.17
C LEU A 414 2.64 13.67 -3.52
N MET A 415 3.21 12.95 -2.56
CA MET A 415 2.51 11.89 -1.83
C MET A 415 1.33 12.45 -1.02
N LEU A 416 1.52 13.62 -0.41
CA LEU A 416 0.47 14.34 0.29
C LEU A 416 -0.63 14.76 -0.70
N ASN A 417 -0.29 15.32 -1.85
CA ASN A 417 -1.27 15.68 -2.88
C ASN A 417 -2.02 14.45 -3.44
N LEU A 418 -1.37 13.30 -3.55
CA LEU A 418 -2.03 12.03 -3.90
C LEU A 418 -3.08 11.66 -2.86
N PHE A 419 -2.74 11.72 -1.56
CA PHE A 419 -3.68 11.42 -0.49
C PHE A 419 -4.88 12.37 -0.51
N VAL A 420 -4.65 13.67 -0.74
CA VAL A 420 -5.73 14.65 -0.91
C VAL A 420 -6.61 14.29 -2.10
N ALA A 421 -6.04 14.01 -3.27
CA ALA A 421 -6.79 13.62 -4.46
C ALA A 421 -7.64 12.36 -4.23
N VAL A 422 -7.04 11.31 -3.65
CA VAL A 422 -7.77 10.07 -3.28
C VAL A 422 -8.93 10.38 -2.36
N ILE A 423 -8.73 11.20 -1.32
CA ILE A 423 -9.81 11.55 -0.40
C ILE A 423 -10.89 12.33 -1.14
N MET A 424 -10.55 13.29 -1.99
CA MET A 424 -11.55 14.06 -2.75
C MET A 424 -12.42 13.15 -3.63
N ASP A 425 -11.79 12.22 -4.36
CA ASP A 425 -12.52 11.29 -5.24
C ASP A 425 -13.41 10.31 -4.47
N ASN A 426 -13.03 9.96 -3.23
CA ASN A 426 -13.77 9.00 -2.40
C ASN A 426 -14.62 9.67 -1.31
N PHE A 427 -14.58 11.00 -1.19
CA PHE A 427 -15.29 11.74 -0.16
C PHE A 427 -16.79 11.51 -0.23
N GLU A 428 -17.33 11.40 -1.45
CA GLU A 428 -18.75 11.08 -1.69
C GLU A 428 -19.14 9.72 -1.10
N TYR A 429 -18.29 8.70 -1.23
CA TYR A 429 -18.54 7.41 -0.61
C TYR A 429 -18.47 7.48 0.92
N LEU A 430 -17.52 8.26 1.46
CA LEU A 430 -17.27 8.37 2.90
C LEU A 430 -18.33 9.20 3.64
N THR A 431 -18.96 10.18 2.99
CA THR A 431 -19.96 11.08 3.59
C THR A 431 -21.40 10.71 3.27
N ARG A 432 -21.63 9.61 2.56
CA ARG A 432 -22.98 9.19 2.16
C ARG A 432 -23.76 8.66 3.36
N ASP A 433 -24.85 9.35 3.68
CA ASP A 433 -25.86 8.87 4.62
C ASP A 433 -26.56 7.62 4.06
N SER A 434 -26.13 6.45 4.53
CA SER A 434 -26.73 5.16 4.16
C SER A 434 -28.17 4.98 4.66
N SER A 435 -28.69 5.93 5.45
CA SER A 435 -29.99 5.88 6.12
C SER A 435 -31.18 6.07 5.18
N ILE A 436 -31.02 6.76 4.04
CA ILE A 436 -32.14 7.08 3.12
C ILE A 436 -32.22 6.10 1.94
N LEU A 437 -31.21 6.06 1.07
CA LEU A 437 -31.13 5.13 -0.06
C LEU A 437 -29.68 4.80 -0.38
N GLY A 438 -29.34 3.52 -0.33
CA GLY A 438 -27.97 3.01 -0.37
C GLY A 438 -27.76 2.08 -1.57
N PRO A 439 -26.50 1.80 -1.99
CA PRO A 439 -26.24 0.83 -3.06
C PRO A 439 -26.73 -0.56 -2.67
N HIS A 440 -26.74 -0.87 -1.37
CA HIS A 440 -27.25 -2.13 -0.82
C HIS A 440 -28.74 -2.35 -1.05
N HIS A 441 -29.54 -1.28 -0.97
CA HIS A 441 -30.95 -1.35 -1.32
C HIS A 441 -31.12 -1.66 -2.82
N LEU A 442 -30.35 -0.98 -3.68
CA LEU A 442 -30.41 -1.15 -5.13
C LEU A 442 -29.92 -2.54 -5.58
N ASP A 443 -28.87 -3.08 -4.97
CA ASP A 443 -28.41 -4.46 -5.21
C ASP A 443 -29.40 -5.51 -4.71
N GLU A 444 -30.05 -5.26 -3.56
CA GLU A 444 -31.14 -6.11 -3.10
C GLU A 444 -32.27 -6.13 -4.13
N PHE A 445 -32.59 -4.99 -4.75
CA PHE A 445 -33.57 -4.93 -5.83
C PHE A 445 -33.19 -5.81 -7.02
N VAL A 446 -31.95 -5.72 -7.53
CA VAL A 446 -31.48 -6.57 -8.64
C VAL A 446 -31.50 -8.05 -8.24
N ARG A 447 -31.10 -8.37 -7.00
CA ARG A 447 -31.08 -9.74 -6.48
C ARG A 447 -32.47 -10.36 -6.42
N VAL A 448 -33.44 -9.63 -5.87
CA VAL A 448 -34.83 -10.08 -5.75
C VAL A 448 -35.46 -10.15 -7.16
N TRP A 449 -35.20 -9.18 -8.03
CA TRP A 449 -35.63 -9.22 -9.44
C TRP A 449 -35.19 -10.51 -10.13
N GLY A 450 -33.92 -10.92 -9.95
CA GLY A 450 -33.37 -12.15 -10.53
C GLY A 450 -34.01 -13.46 -10.03
N GLU A 451 -34.80 -13.45 -8.95
CA GLU A 451 -35.59 -14.63 -8.52
C GLU A 451 -36.83 -14.84 -9.40
N TYR A 452 -37.39 -13.74 -9.92
CA TYR A 452 -38.58 -13.70 -10.77
C TYR A 452 -38.22 -13.66 -12.27
N ASP A 453 -37.13 -12.98 -12.65
CA ASP A 453 -36.59 -12.95 -14.01
C ASP A 453 -35.43 -13.93 -14.19
N ARG A 454 -35.75 -15.22 -14.17
CA ARG A 454 -34.74 -16.31 -14.14
C ARG A 454 -33.90 -16.43 -15.42
N ALA A 455 -34.39 -15.89 -16.54
CA ALA A 455 -33.69 -15.90 -17.83
C ALA A 455 -32.97 -14.58 -18.11
N ALA A 456 -33.01 -13.62 -17.18
CA ALA A 456 -32.47 -12.27 -17.35
C ALA A 456 -32.99 -11.58 -18.62
N CYS A 457 -34.27 -11.76 -18.92
CA CYS A 457 -34.93 -11.18 -20.09
C CYS A 457 -35.25 -9.68 -19.91
N GLY A 458 -35.05 -9.15 -18.71
CA GLY A 458 -35.37 -7.76 -18.34
C GLY A 458 -36.87 -7.51 -18.19
N ARG A 459 -37.69 -8.57 -18.10
CA ARG A 459 -39.16 -8.48 -18.05
C ARG A 459 -39.72 -9.51 -17.09
N ILE A 460 -40.67 -9.11 -16.25
CA ILE A 460 -41.44 -9.99 -15.38
C ILE A 460 -42.93 -9.77 -15.58
N HIS A 461 -43.74 -10.80 -15.33
CA HIS A 461 -45.19 -10.68 -15.39
C HIS A 461 -45.69 -9.76 -14.27
N TYR A 462 -46.76 -8.98 -14.52
CA TYR A 462 -47.25 -7.96 -13.58
C TYR A 462 -47.64 -8.53 -12.21
N THR A 463 -48.14 -9.77 -12.14
CA THR A 463 -48.45 -10.45 -10.88
C THR A 463 -47.19 -10.76 -10.06
N ALA A 464 -46.11 -11.17 -10.73
CA ALA A 464 -44.82 -11.42 -10.11
C ALA A 464 -44.19 -10.11 -9.59
N MET A 465 -44.42 -8.99 -10.28
CA MET A 465 -43.96 -7.67 -9.82
C MET A 465 -44.62 -7.26 -8.49
N TYR A 466 -45.92 -7.55 -8.31
CA TYR A 466 -46.63 -7.30 -7.06
C TYR A 466 -46.08 -8.14 -5.90
N GLU A 467 -45.87 -9.45 -6.12
CA GLU A 467 -45.25 -10.33 -5.13
C GLU A 467 -43.83 -9.87 -4.77
N MET A 468 -43.05 -9.48 -5.77
CA MET A 468 -41.69 -8.96 -5.59
C MET A 468 -41.65 -7.74 -4.66
N LEU A 469 -42.50 -6.74 -4.91
CA LEU A 469 -42.53 -5.49 -4.12
C LEU A 469 -42.98 -5.72 -2.68
N THR A 470 -43.83 -6.70 -2.42
CA THR A 470 -44.26 -7.05 -1.05
C THR A 470 -43.23 -7.91 -0.30
N HIS A 471 -42.41 -8.67 -1.02
CA HIS A 471 -41.29 -9.43 -0.45
C HIS A 471 -40.13 -8.54 -0.01
N MET A 472 -39.90 -7.43 -0.71
CA MET A 472 -38.83 -6.47 -0.42
C MET A 472 -39.21 -5.52 0.70
N SER A 473 -38.28 -5.22 1.60
CA SER A 473 -38.51 -4.27 2.72
C SER A 473 -38.38 -2.81 2.26
N PRO A 474 -39.00 -1.84 2.96
CA PRO A 474 -38.71 -0.42 2.77
C PRO A 474 -37.19 -0.13 2.95
N PRO A 475 -36.59 0.83 2.22
CA PRO A 475 -37.21 1.95 1.51
C PRO A 475 -37.62 1.71 0.04
N LEU A 476 -37.14 0.64 -0.61
CA LEU A 476 -37.48 0.34 -2.02
C LEU A 476 -38.73 -0.54 -2.18
N GLY A 477 -38.98 -1.42 -1.23
CA GLY A 477 -40.14 -2.30 -1.22
C GLY A 477 -41.26 -1.82 -0.31
N LEU A 478 -42.37 -2.55 -0.33
CA LEU A 478 -43.55 -2.29 0.51
C LEU A 478 -43.49 -3.02 1.85
N GLY A 479 -42.75 -4.13 1.92
CA GLY A 479 -42.64 -5.02 3.06
C GLY A 479 -43.87 -5.91 3.27
N LYS A 480 -43.65 -7.05 3.94
CA LYS A 480 -44.69 -8.08 4.18
C LYS A 480 -45.90 -7.61 5.00
N LYS A 481 -45.75 -6.52 5.75
CA LYS A 481 -46.81 -5.93 6.59
C LYS A 481 -47.61 -4.82 5.88
N CYS A 482 -47.35 -4.57 4.59
CA CYS A 482 -48.03 -3.51 3.86
C CYS A 482 -49.55 -3.79 3.72
N PRO A 483 -50.43 -2.85 4.08
CA PRO A 483 -51.86 -2.99 3.85
C PRO A 483 -52.17 -3.12 2.36
N ARG A 484 -53.02 -4.08 1.97
CA ARG A 484 -53.38 -4.36 0.57
C ARG A 484 -53.85 -3.11 -0.20
N GLY A 485 -54.60 -2.23 0.44
CA GLY A 485 -55.08 -0.98 -0.17
C GLY A 485 -53.96 0.03 -0.46
N MET A 486 -52.91 0.07 0.37
CA MET A 486 -51.75 0.95 0.15
C MET A 486 -50.87 0.40 -0.97
N ALA A 487 -50.60 -0.91 -0.96
CA ALA A 487 -49.87 -1.58 -2.02
C ALA A 487 -50.54 -1.39 -3.39
N TYR A 488 -51.87 -1.53 -3.47
CA TYR A 488 -52.63 -1.34 -4.70
C TYR A 488 -52.64 0.12 -5.18
N LYS A 489 -52.71 1.09 -4.26
CA LYS A 489 -52.68 2.52 -4.59
C LYS A 489 -51.31 2.97 -5.13
N VAL A 490 -50.23 2.50 -4.51
CA VAL A 490 -48.85 2.75 -4.99
C VAL A 490 -48.63 2.08 -6.34
N TRP A 491 -49.09 0.83 -6.49
CA TRP A 491 -49.01 0.10 -7.76
C TRP A 491 -49.75 0.80 -8.91
N ASN A 492 -51.01 1.22 -8.70
CA ASN A 492 -51.75 1.96 -9.73
C ASN A 492 -51.07 3.27 -10.13
N LYS A 493 -50.47 3.98 -9.16
CA LYS A 493 -49.72 5.20 -9.42
C LYS A 493 -48.48 4.94 -10.29
N HIS A 494 -47.74 3.86 -10.03
CA HIS A 494 -46.58 3.47 -10.84
C HIS A 494 -46.96 2.88 -12.21
N LEU A 495 -48.04 2.10 -12.29
CA LEU A 495 -48.54 1.54 -13.55
C LEU A 495 -49.01 2.65 -14.51
N LEU A 496 -49.70 3.67 -14.00
CA LEU A 496 -50.10 4.86 -14.77
C LEU A 496 -48.89 5.61 -15.34
N TYR A 497 -47.83 5.78 -14.55
CA TYR A 497 -46.57 6.38 -15.02
C TYR A 497 -45.88 5.52 -16.09
N PHE A 498 -45.83 4.19 -15.92
CA PHE A 498 -45.22 3.27 -16.89
C PHE A 498 -45.99 3.19 -18.21
N ILE A 499 -47.31 3.30 -18.16
CA ILE A 499 -48.18 3.35 -19.35
C ILE A 499 -48.02 4.69 -20.08
N GLN A 500 -47.93 5.82 -19.36
CA GLN A 500 -47.68 7.13 -19.97
C GLN A 500 -46.31 7.23 -20.65
N LEU A 501 -45.27 6.61 -20.09
CA LEU A 501 -43.92 6.58 -20.66
C LEU A 501 -43.75 5.67 -21.89
N ASN A 502 -44.68 4.73 -22.14
CA ASN A 502 -44.68 3.89 -23.35
C ASN A 502 -45.66 4.40 -24.44
N LEU A 503 -46.45 5.43 -24.14
CA LEU A 503 -47.38 6.09 -25.06
C LEU A 503 -46.86 7.44 -25.60
N ALA A 504 -45.73 7.91 -25.06
CA ALA A 504 -44.91 9.01 -25.60
C ALA A 504 -43.65 8.41 -26.25
#